data_AF-A0A1Y5DMU4-F1
#
_entry.id   AF-A0A1Y5DMU4-F1
#
_cell.length_a   1.000
_cell.length_b   1.000
_cell.length_c   1.000
_cell.angle_alpha   90.00
_cell.angle_beta   90.00
_cell.angle_gamma   90.00
#
_symmetry.space_group_name_H-M   'P 1'
#
loop_
_entity.id
_entity.type
_entity.pdbx_description
1 polymer ?
#
loop_
_entity_poly.entity_id
_entity_poly.type
_entity_poly.pdbx_seq_one_letter_code
_entity_poly.pdbx_strand_id
1 'polypeptide(L)'
;GGQVLANMTDIGQRNILFVYDYLRQEGLPIKVADVGDIFSRKVLFFPDTGSVKVRRITTTRNDTIVTREKGYMKDITQHKDDSSDIELFD
;
A
#
# COMPACT_ATOMS: atom_id res chain seq x y z
N GLY A 1 -0.98 -5.33 -3.22
CA GLY A 1 -0.18 -4.11 -3.45
C GLY A 1 -0.23 -3.76 -4.90
N GLY A 2 -1.10 -2.81 -5.28
CA GLY A 2 -1.09 -2.28 -6.64
C GLY A 2 -0.14 -1.08 -6.70
N GLN A 3 0.60 -0.92 -7.79
CA GLN A 3 1.49 0.21 -7.99
C GLN A 3 0.72 1.38 -8.62
N VAL A 4 0.01 2.12 -7.76
CA VAL A 4 -0.91 3.20 -8.18
C VAL A 4 -0.15 4.48 -8.57
N LEU A 5 1.11 4.63 -8.15
CA LEU A 5 2.00 5.75 -8.48
C LEU A 5 3.30 5.19 -9.06
N ALA A 6 3.58 5.52 -10.33
CA ALA A 6 4.77 5.02 -11.06
C ALA A 6 6.11 5.47 -10.45
N ASN A 7 6.11 6.50 -9.61
CA ASN A 7 7.33 7.13 -9.07
C ASN A 7 7.65 6.81 -7.60
N MET A 8 6.93 5.88 -6.95
CA MET A 8 7.31 5.38 -5.63
C MET A 8 8.03 4.04 -5.74
N THR A 9 8.99 3.82 -4.85
CA THR A 9 9.66 2.55 -4.57
C THR A 9 8.66 1.38 -4.56
N ASP A 10 9.10 0.19 -4.96
CA ASP A 10 8.25 -1.00 -5.11
C ASP A 10 7.80 -1.62 -3.77
N ILE A 11 7.12 -0.81 -2.96
CA ILE A 11 6.52 -1.15 -1.67
C ILE A 11 5.42 -2.22 -1.89
N GLY A 12 4.72 -2.13 -3.02
CA GLY A 12 3.70 -3.09 -3.42
C GLY A 12 4.25 -4.51 -3.50
N GLN A 13 5.34 -4.72 -4.25
CA GLN A 13 5.98 -6.03 -4.37
C GLN A 13 6.58 -6.50 -3.05
N ARG A 14 7.24 -5.60 -2.29
CA ARG A 14 7.81 -5.96 -0.98
C ARG A 14 6.76 -6.49 -0.01
N ASN A 15 5.60 -5.83 0.07
CA ASN A 15 4.51 -6.29 0.93
C ASN A 15 3.94 -7.64 0.47
N ILE A 16 3.85 -7.86 -0.84
CA ILE A 16 3.39 -9.13 -1.41
C ILE A 16 4.34 -10.26 -1.01
N LEU A 17 5.65 -10.06 -1.19
CA LEU A 17 6.67 -11.05 -0.84
C LEU A 17 6.69 -11.34 0.66
N PHE A 18 6.61 -10.32 1.50
CA PHE A 18 6.55 -10.47 2.96
C PHE A 18 5.35 -11.34 3.38
N VAL A 19 4.15 -11.05 2.87
CA VAL A 19 2.95 -11.83 3.22
C VAL A 19 3.09 -13.29 2.77
N TYR A 20 3.64 -13.54 1.58
CA TYR A 20 3.89 -14.91 1.12
C TYR A 20 4.87 -15.65 2.03
N ASP A 21 5.91 -14.97 2.49
CA ASP A 21 6.90 -15.55 3.39
C ASP A 21 6.30 -15.88 4.75
N TYR A 22 5.57 -14.93 5.33
CA TYR A 22 4.88 -15.09 6.60
C TYR A 22 3.86 -16.25 6.57
N LEU A 23 2.96 -16.28 5.57
CA LEU A 23 1.95 -17.34 5.47
C LEU A 23 2.59 -18.73 5.30
N ARG A 24 3.73 -18.82 4.62
CA ARG A 24 4.48 -20.08 4.49
C ARG A 24 5.06 -20.52 5.83
N GLN A 25 5.65 -19.60 6.59
CA GLN A 25 6.22 -19.89 7.90
C GLN A 25 5.15 -20.33 8.91
N GLU A 26 3.97 -19.71 8.87
CA GLU A 26 2.82 -20.07 9.72
C GLU A 26 2.07 -21.32 9.24
N GLY A 27 2.46 -21.93 8.10
CA GLY A 27 1.79 -23.10 7.55
C GLY A 27 0.37 -22.83 7.05
N LEU A 28 0.04 -21.57 6.73
CA LEU A 28 -1.28 -21.16 6.25
C LEU A 28 -1.37 -21.27 4.72
N PRO A 29 -2.14 -22.22 4.17
CA PRO A 29 -2.21 -22.42 2.73
C PRO A 29 -3.02 -21.33 2.04
N ILE A 30 -2.48 -20.79 0.95
CA ILE A 30 -3.15 -19.76 0.15
C ILE A 30 -4.11 -20.44 -0.83
N LYS A 31 -5.41 -20.14 -0.71
CA LYS A 31 -6.44 -20.68 -1.61
C LYS A 31 -6.55 -19.90 -2.92
N VAL A 32 -6.47 -18.57 -2.83
CA VAL A 32 -6.60 -17.62 -3.95
C VAL A 32 -5.76 -16.38 -3.65
N ALA A 33 -5.16 -15.78 -4.67
CA ALA A 33 -4.46 -14.50 -4.56
C ALA A 33 -4.81 -13.58 -5.75
N ASP A 34 -5.19 -12.33 -5.46
CA ASP A 34 -5.31 -11.23 -6.44
C ASP A 34 -4.45 -10.06 -5.93
N VAL A 35 -3.15 -10.16 -6.21
CA VAL A 35 -2.13 -9.20 -5.78
C VAL A 35 -1.33 -8.69 -6.98
N GLY A 36 -0.65 -7.56 -6.81
CA GLY A 36 0.01 -6.87 -7.91
C GLY A 36 -0.96 -6.03 -8.74
N ASP A 37 -0.57 -5.72 -9.97
CA ASP A 37 -1.27 -4.86 -10.95
C ASP A 37 -1.10 -3.35 -10.73
N ILE A 38 -1.42 -2.57 -11.76
CA ILE A 38 -1.37 -1.10 -11.76
C ILE A 38 -2.65 -0.47 -11.20
N PHE A 39 -3.74 -1.24 -11.16
CA PHE A 39 -5.05 -0.76 -10.73
C PHE A 39 -5.31 -0.97 -9.24
N SER A 40 -5.90 0.06 -8.62
CA SER A 40 -6.46 -0.03 -7.28
C SER A 40 -7.61 -1.04 -7.21
N ARG A 41 -7.81 -1.65 -6.04
CA ARG A 41 -8.89 -2.62 -5.78
C ARG A 41 -9.65 -2.25 -4.53
N LYS A 42 -10.97 -2.38 -4.57
CA LYS A 42 -11.82 -2.41 -3.37
C LYS A 42 -12.14 -3.86 -3.03
N VAL A 43 -11.78 -4.28 -1.83
CA VAL A 43 -11.98 -5.64 -1.32
C VAL A 43 -13.10 -5.61 -0.28
N LEU A 44 -14.01 -6.58 -0.35
CA LEU A 44 -15.06 -6.81 0.63
C LEU A 44 -15.01 -8.27 1.08
N PHE A 45 -14.79 -8.49 2.37
CA PHE A 45 -14.70 -9.81 2.98
C PHE A 45 -15.95 -10.13 3.80
N PHE A 46 -16.49 -11.34 3.62
CA PHE A 46 -17.64 -11.87 4.34
C PHE A 46 -17.15 -12.94 5.33
N PRO A 47 -17.00 -12.61 6.63
CA PRO A 47 -16.35 -13.50 7.60
C PRO A 47 -17.17 -14.75 7.94
N ASP A 48 -18.49 -14.68 7.79
CA ASP A 48 -19.44 -15.78 7.97
C ASP A 48 -19.27 -16.90 6.94
N THR A 49 -18.92 -16.55 5.70
CA THR A 49 -18.78 -17.50 4.57
C THR A 49 -17.34 -17.67 4.09
N GLY A 50 -16.42 -16.82 4.54
CA GLY A 50 -15.06 -16.73 4.01
C GLY A 50 -14.98 -16.16 2.59
N SER A 51 -16.09 -15.64 2.05
CA SER A 51 -16.14 -15.13 0.67
C SER A 51 -15.46 -13.77 0.54
N VAL A 52 -14.77 -13.55 -0.57
CA VAL A 52 -14.12 -12.27 -0.89
C VAL A 52 -14.68 -11.76 -2.22
N LYS A 53 -15.14 -10.51 -2.24
CA LYS A 53 -15.48 -9.80 -3.47
C LYS A 53 -14.42 -8.74 -3.75
N VAL A 54 -13.90 -8.73 -4.97
CA VAL A 54 -12.90 -7.76 -5.42
C VAL A 54 -13.45 -6.97 -6.59
N ARG A 55 -13.40 -5.63 -6.49
CA ARG A 55 -13.72 -4.73 -7.58
C ARG A 55 -12.47 -3.95 -7.98
N ARG A 56 -12.01 -4.15 -9.21
CA ARG A 56 -10.94 -3.33 -9.82
C ARG A 56 -11.48 -1.93 -10.12
N ILE A 57 -10.70 -0.92 -9.77
CA ILE A 57 -11.01 0.49 -10.02
C ILE A 57 -10.08 0.96 -11.13
N THR A 58 -10.63 1.11 -12.34
CA THR A 58 -9.89 1.48 -13.55
C THR A 58 -9.92 2.99 -13.80
N THR A 59 -10.97 3.68 -13.36
CA THR A 59 -11.08 5.14 -13.46
C THR A 59 -10.56 5.79 -12.19
N THR A 60 -9.40 6.40 -12.34
CA THR A 60 -8.66 7.01 -11.24
C THR A 60 -8.69 8.52 -11.42
N ARG A 61 -9.65 9.23 -10.82
CA ARG A 61 -9.55 10.70 -10.63
C ARG A 61 -8.58 10.98 -9.48
N ASN A 62 -7.30 10.74 -9.70
CA ASN A 62 -6.26 10.95 -8.69
C ASN A 62 -5.65 12.36 -8.72
N ASP A 63 -6.12 13.26 -9.57
CA ASP A 63 -5.52 14.60 -9.74
C ASP A 63 -5.37 15.34 -8.41
N THR A 64 -6.37 15.25 -7.54
CA THR A 64 -6.35 15.84 -6.20
C THR A 64 -5.42 15.13 -5.21
N ILE A 65 -5.22 13.81 -5.33
CA ILE A 65 -4.32 13.04 -4.46
C ILE A 65 -2.87 13.28 -4.87
N VAL A 66 -2.57 13.21 -6.18
CA VAL A 66 -1.23 13.47 -6.72
C VAL A 66 -0.77 14.89 -6.38
N THR A 67 -1.66 15.87 -6.48
CA THR A 67 -1.34 17.26 -6.11
C THR A 67 -1.03 17.40 -4.63
N ARG A 68 -1.80 16.75 -3.75
CA ARG A 68 -1.55 16.75 -2.30
C ARG A 68 -0.25 16.05 -1.92
N GLU A 69 0.01 14.87 -2.49
CA GLU A 69 1.23 14.10 -2.23
C GLU A 69 2.48 14.88 -2.68
N LYS A 70 2.43 15.54 -3.84
CA LYS A 70 3.51 16.44 -4.28
C LYS A 70 3.72 17.64 -3.36
N GLY A 71 2.64 18.20 -2.82
CA GLY A 71 2.72 19.26 -1.80
C GLY A 71 3.39 18.77 -0.53
N TYR A 72 2.91 17.65 0.02
CA TYR A 72 3.46 17.05 1.22
C TYR A 72 4.93 16.64 1.09
N MET A 73 5.34 16.08 -0.06
CA MET A 73 6.75 15.78 -0.33
C MET A 73 7.61 17.05 -0.35
N LYS A 74 7.11 18.16 -0.91
CA LYS A 74 7.82 19.44 -0.89
C LYS A 74 7.98 19.96 0.54
N ASP A 75 6.90 19.92 1.32
CA ASP A 75 6.91 20.36 2.72
C ASP A 75 7.90 19.54 3.55
N ILE A 76 7.90 18.20 3.43
CA ILE A 76 8.89 17.34 4.10
C ILE A 76 10.32 17.68 3.68
N THR A 77 10.56 17.93 2.40
CA THR A 77 11.91 18.23 1.91
C THR A 77 12.38 19.60 2.41
N GLN A 78 11.46 20.55 2.56
CA GLN A 78 11.72 21.90 3.03
C GLN A 78 11.89 21.98 4.55
N HIS A 79 11.18 21.14 5.32
CA HIS A 79 11.31 21.02 6.78
C HIS A 79 12.37 20.02 7.24
N LYS A 80 13.16 19.45 6.32
CA LYS A 80 14.23 18.49 6.66
C LYS A 80 15.40 19.14 7.39
N ASP A 81 15.51 20.47 7.35
CA ASP A 81 16.52 21.25 8.05
C ASP A 81 16.12 21.63 9.50
N ASP A 82 14.87 21.37 9.91
CA ASP A 82 14.34 21.69 11.26
C ASP A 82 14.43 20.50 12.25
N SER A 83 15.09 19.39 11.90
CA SER A 83 15.13 18.16 12.72
C SER A 83 16.18 18.21 13.83
N SER A 84 16.11 19.18 14.75
CA SER A 84 16.94 19.20 15.95
C SER A 84 16.32 18.56 17.20
N ASP A 85 15.02 18.22 17.20
CA ASP A 85 14.36 17.64 18.39
C ASP A 85 13.69 16.30 18.06
N ILE A 86 14.49 15.23 18.03
CA ILE A 86 14.00 13.87 18.24
C ILE A 86 14.35 13.52 19.69
N GLU A 87 13.43 13.76 20.63
CA GLU A 87 13.55 13.22 21.99
C GLU A 87 13.21 11.73 21.97
N LEU A 88 14.22 10.89 22.21
CA LEU A 88 14.07 9.47 22.48
C LEU A 88 13.82 9.32 23.99
N PHE A 89 12.61 8.92 24.37
CA PHE A 89 12.31 8.57 25.76
C PHE A 89 12.84 7.16 26.05
N ASP A 90 13.74 7.05 27.03
CA ASP A 90 14.20 5.79 27.65
C ASP A 90 13.09 5.11 28.46
#